data_AF-A0A920N6H3-F1
#
_entry.id   AF-A0A920N6H3-F1
#
_cell.length_a   1.000
_cell.length_b   1.000
_cell.length_c   1.000
_cell.angle_alpha   90.00
_cell.angle_beta   90.00
_cell.angle_gamma   90.00
#
_symmetry.space_group_name_H-M   'P 1'
#
loop_
_entity.id
_entity.type
_entity.pdbx_description
1 polymer ?
#
loop_
_entity_poly.entity_id
_entity_poly.type
_entity_poly.pdbx_seq_one_letter_code
_entity_poly.pdbx_strand_id
1 'polypeptide(L)'
;MELTPAQQTAYVTAEKEGIVRLGELGESITIQHVFELVLRLKQICNYDPLTGQSCKMDRLAAEIEEISESGGKAILFSQWTRSLDWMNQKLQTIAR
;
A
#
# COMPACT_ATOMS: atom_id res chain seq x y z
N MET A 1 -0.98 -2.85 -12.71
CA MET A 1 0.09 -3.26 -11.77
C MET A 1 -0.52 -4.32 -10.88
N GLU A 2 0.15 -5.45 -10.71
CA GLU A 2 -0.31 -6.51 -9.81
C GLU A 2 0.34 -6.36 -8.43
N LEU A 3 -0.33 -6.83 -7.37
CA LEU A 3 0.26 -6.87 -6.03
C LEU A 3 1.46 -7.83 -6.00
N THR A 4 2.48 -7.53 -5.20
CA THR A 4 3.56 -8.50 -4.96
C THR A 4 3.00 -9.73 -4.24
N PRO A 5 3.69 -10.89 -4.28
CA PRO A 5 3.24 -12.08 -3.55
C PRO A 5 3.00 -11.83 -2.05
N ALA A 6 3.85 -11.02 -1.40
CA ALA A 6 3.66 -10.64 -0.01
C ALA A 6 2.41 -9.77 0.19
N GLN A 7 2.22 -8.74 -0.63
CA GLN A 7 1.02 -7.88 -0.57
C GLN A 7 -0.26 -8.69 -0.84
N GLN A 8 -0.24 -9.58 -1.83
CA GLN A 8 -1.39 -10.43 -2.18
C GLN A 8 -1.76 -11.34 -1.00
N THR A 9 -0.75 -11.97 -0.39
CA THR A 9 -0.96 -12.83 0.79
C THR A 9 -1.56 -12.04 1.94
N ALA A 10 -0.97 -10.88 2.28
CA ALA A 10 -1.48 -10.02 3.35
C ALA A 10 -2.90 -9.51 3.06
N TYR A 11 -3.18 -9.13 1.81
CA TYR A 11 -4.49 -8.64 1.39
C TYR A 11 -5.56 -9.72 1.55
N VAL A 12 -5.33 -10.91 0.97
CA VAL A 12 -6.29 -12.01 1.01
C VAL A 12 -6.54 -12.48 2.44
N THR A 13 -5.50 -12.55 3.27
CA THR A 13 -5.64 -12.89 4.69
C THR A 13 -6.48 -11.83 5.42
N ALA A 14 -6.13 -10.55 5.30
CA ALA A 14 -6.85 -9.47 5.96
C ALA A 14 -8.32 -9.36 5.49
N GLU A 15 -8.59 -9.61 4.22
CA GLU A 15 -9.94 -9.64 3.66
C GLU A 15 -10.74 -10.81 4.24
N LYS A 16 -10.21 -12.03 4.20
CA LYS A 16 -10.90 -13.23 4.72
C LYS A 16 -11.20 -13.09 6.21
N GLU A 17 -10.20 -12.73 7.01
CA GLU A 17 -10.37 -12.50 8.45
C GLU A 17 -11.35 -11.35 8.73
N GLY A 18 -11.25 -10.27 7.96
CA GLY A 18 -12.14 -9.12 8.08
C GLY A 18 -13.60 -9.48 7.80
N ILE A 19 -13.87 -10.25 6.74
CA ILE A 19 -15.23 -10.71 6.40
C ILE A 19 -15.79 -11.62 7.50
N VAL A 20 -14.99 -12.55 8.03
CA VAL A 20 -15.41 -13.42 9.15
C VAL A 20 -15.78 -12.57 10.36
N ARG A 21 -14.89 -11.65 10.78
CA ARG A 21 -15.13 -10.73 11.91
C ARG A 21 -16.40 -9.89 11.69
N LEU A 22 -16.62 -9.38 10.48
CA LEU A 22 -17.83 -8.62 10.17
C LEU A 22 -19.10 -9.47 10.31
N GLY A 23 -19.04 -10.75 9.90
CA GLY A 23 -20.14 -11.70 10.08
C GLY A 23 -20.43 -12.01 11.56
N GLU A 24 -19.39 -12.12 12.39
CA GLU A 24 -19.52 -12.38 13.83
C GLU A 24 -20.19 -11.23 14.61
N LEU A 25 -20.17 -10.01 14.09
CA LEU A 25 -20.81 -8.85 14.73
C LEU A 25 -22.34 -8.91 14.67
N GLY A 26 -22.94 -9.67 13.75
CA GLY A 26 -24.39 -9.79 13.61
C GLY A 26 -25.09 -8.43 13.53
N GLU A 27 -26.06 -8.18 14.42
CA GLU A 27 -26.82 -6.93 14.49
C GLU A 27 -25.99 -5.71 14.92
N SER A 28 -24.79 -5.91 15.49
CA SER A 28 -23.89 -4.82 15.89
C SER A 28 -23.00 -4.30 14.76
N ILE A 29 -23.12 -4.84 13.55
CA ILE A 29 -22.37 -4.35 12.39
C ILE A 29 -22.73 -2.89 12.08
N THR A 30 -21.73 -2.10 11.73
CA THR A 30 -21.89 -0.69 11.37
C THR A 30 -21.07 -0.39 10.11
N ILE A 31 -21.39 0.70 9.42
CA ILE A 31 -20.61 1.13 8.25
C ILE A 31 -19.16 1.46 8.62
N GLN A 32 -18.91 1.88 9.86
CA GLN A 32 -17.58 2.14 10.40
C GLN A 32 -16.72 0.86 10.40
N HIS A 33 -17.29 -0.29 10.77
CA HIS A 33 -16.59 -1.58 10.73
C HIS A 33 -16.19 -1.97 9.30
N VAL A 34 -17.06 -1.72 8.32
CA VAL A 34 -16.75 -1.95 6.91
C VAL A 34 -15.64 -1.02 6.43
N PHE A 35 -15.70 0.26 6.80
CA PHE A 35 -14.65 1.22 6.45
C PHE A 35 -13.30 0.90 7.10
N GLU A 36 -13.26 0.37 8.32
CA GLU A 36 -12.03 -0.10 8.96
C GLU A 36 -11.34 -1.18 8.10
N LEU A 37 -12.12 -2.17 7.62
CA LEU A 37 -11.61 -3.20 6.72
C LEU A 37 -11.10 -2.61 5.40
N VAL A 38 -11.91 -1.77 4.75
CA VAL A 38 -11.51 -1.12 3.48
C VAL A 38 -10.24 -0.29 3.65
N LEU A 39 -10.10 0.45 4.76
CA LEU A 39 -8.89 1.23 5.05
C LEU A 39 -7.66 0.32 5.20
N ARG A 40 -7.78 -0.80 5.92
CA ARG A 40 -6.70 -1.78 6.08
C ARG A 40 -6.28 -2.37 4.74
N LEU A 41 -7.23 -2.74 3.89
CA LEU A 41 -6.95 -3.27 2.55
C LEU A 41 -6.26 -2.22 1.67
N LYS A 42 -6.72 -0.96 1.68
CA LYS A 42 -6.07 0.15 0.96
C LYS A 42 -4.62 0.37 1.43
N GLN A 43 -4.32 0.18 2.71
CA GLN A 43 -2.97 0.32 3.26
C GLN A 43 -2.03 -0.79 2.75
N ILE A 44 -2.49 -2.04 2.71
CA ILE A 44 -1.70 -3.17 2.17
C ILE A 44 -1.35 -2.93 0.70
N CYS A 45 -2.27 -2.33 -0.07
CA CYS A 45 -2.00 -1.92 -1.46
C CYS A 45 -0.92 -0.84 -1.59
N ASN A 46 -0.54 -0.12 -0.52
CA ASN A 46 0.58 0.82 -0.57
C ASN A 46 1.91 0.09 -0.37
N TYR A 47 2.00 -0.81 0.60
CA TYR A 47 3.11 -1.74 0.78
C TYR A 47 2.71 -2.84 1.77
N ASP A 48 3.35 -4.00 1.67
CA ASP A 48 3.17 -5.08 2.63
C ASP A 48 3.77 -4.68 4.00
N PRO A 49 2.99 -4.73 5.11
CA PRO A 49 3.44 -4.22 6.40
C PRO A 49 4.54 -5.08 7.06
N LEU A 50 4.69 -6.34 6.66
CA LEU A 50 5.67 -7.25 7.26
C LEU A 50 7.04 -7.17 6.56
N THR A 51 7.03 -7.22 5.23
CA THR A 51 8.23 -7.31 4.39
C THR A 51 8.64 -5.96 3.81
N GLY A 52 7.71 -5.00 3.73
CA GLY A 52 7.92 -3.74 3.04
C GLY A 52 8.02 -3.88 1.52
N GLN A 53 7.58 -4.99 0.93
CA GLN A 53 7.47 -5.14 -0.53
C GLN A 53 6.29 -4.33 -1.07
N SER A 54 6.45 -3.75 -2.26
CA SER A 54 5.39 -2.96 -2.89
C SER A 54 5.58 -2.84 -4.39
N CYS A 55 4.56 -3.26 -5.14
CA CYS A 55 4.55 -3.08 -6.59
C CYS A 55 4.55 -1.60 -6.97
N LYS A 56 3.90 -0.74 -6.16
CA LYS A 56 3.89 0.73 -6.35
C LYS A 56 5.27 1.32 -6.23
N MET A 57 6.05 0.86 -5.26
CA MET A 57 7.42 1.33 -5.08
C MET A 57 8.34 0.85 -6.19
N ASP A 58 8.21 -0.42 -6.61
CA ASP A 58 9.00 -0.96 -7.72
C ASP A 58 8.75 -0.17 -9.02
N ARG A 59 7.49 0.17 -9.30
CA ARG A 59 7.13 1.01 -10.45
C ARG A 59 7.63 2.45 -10.30
N LEU A 60 7.44 3.04 -9.12
CA LEU A 60 7.87 4.40 -8.83
C LEU A 60 9.40 4.56 -8.99
N ALA A 61 10.18 3.57 -8.55
CA ALA A 61 11.63 3.59 -8.71
C ALA A 61 12.03 3.67 -10.18
N ALA A 62 11.44 2.82 -11.03
CA ALA A 62 11.69 2.83 -12.47
C ALA A 62 11.26 4.14 -13.15
N GLU A 63 10.10 4.70 -12.76
CA GLU A 63 9.62 5.97 -13.31
C GLU A 63 10.49 7.17 -12.89
N ILE A 64 10.98 7.19 -11.66
CA ILE A 64 11.84 8.27 -11.16
C ILE A 64 13.22 8.24 -11.84
N GLU A 65 13.76 7.06 -12.13
CA GLU A 65 15.01 6.90 -12.88
C GLU A 65 14.90 7.54 -14.27
N GLU A 66 13.86 7.19 -15.03
CA GLU A 66 13.57 7.76 -16.36
C GLU A 66 13.33 9.28 -16.32
N ILE A 67 12.55 9.76 -15.34
CA ILE A 67 12.28 11.20 -15.18
C ILE A 67 13.56 11.96 -14.82
N SER A 68 14.44 11.38 -14.01
CA SER A 68 15.71 11.99 -13.63
C SER A 68 16.67 12.07 -14.82
N GLU A 69 16.79 11.00 -15.61
CA GLU A 69 17.65 10.95 -16.80
C GLU A 69 17.24 11.99 -17.86
N SER A 70 15.93 12.24 -17.99
CA SER A 70 15.40 13.25 -18.91
C SER A 70 15.48 14.69 -18.36
N GLY A 71 15.95 14.90 -17.13
CA GLY A 71 15.96 16.20 -16.45
C GLY A 71 14.56 16.71 -16.06
N GLY A 72 13.57 15.82 -16.05
CA GLY A 72 12.20 16.10 -15.67
C GLY A 72 12.01 16.27 -14.16
N LYS A 73 10.79 16.66 -13.77
CA LYS A 73 10.37 16.75 -12.37
C LYS A 73 9.02 16.07 -12.20
N ALA A 74 8.86 15.37 -11.08
CA ALA A 74 7.61 14.71 -10.70
C ALA A 74 7.08 15.26 -9.38
N ILE A 75 5.76 15.24 -9.21
CA ILE A 75 5.09 15.50 -7.93
C ILE A 75 4.31 14.24 -7.56
N LEU A 76 4.62 13.67 -6.41
CA LEU A 76 4.00 12.46 -5.90
C LEU A 76 3.01 12.80 -4.77
N PHE A 77 1.78 12.32 -4.89
CA PHE A 77 0.74 12.50 -3.89
C PHE A 77 0.37 11.15 -3.24
N SER A 78 0.00 11.20 -1.97
CA SER A 78 -0.53 10.05 -1.23
C SER A 78 -1.58 10.51 -0.24
N GLN A 79 -2.61 9.70 -0.01
CA GLN A 79 -3.56 9.89 1.08
C GLN A 79 -2.94 9.61 2.47
N TRP A 80 -1.76 8.98 2.52
CA TRP A 80 -1.08 8.61 3.77
C TRP A 80 0.31 9.19 3.85
N THR A 81 0.56 10.02 4.88
CA THR A 81 1.86 10.64 5.15
C THR A 81 2.95 9.61 5.42
N ARG A 82 2.64 8.57 6.21
CA ARG A 82 3.58 7.47 6.48
C ARG A 82 4.06 6.75 5.22
N SER A 83 3.20 6.64 4.21
CA SER A 83 3.61 6.06 2.92
C SER A 83 4.58 6.98 2.18
N LEU A 84 4.44 8.31 2.29
CA LEU A 84 5.41 9.27 1.73
C LEU A 84 6.76 9.16 2.44
N ASP A 85 6.77 9.11 3.77
CA ASP A 85 8.00 8.99 4.55
C ASP A 85 8.76 7.70 4.18
N TRP A 86 8.04 6.59 4.06
CA TRP A 86 8.58 5.30 3.66
C TRP A 86 9.11 5.29 2.22
N MET A 87 8.37 5.87 1.25
CA MET A 87 8.84 5.97 -0.14
C MET A 87 10.10 6.83 -0.24
N ASN A 88 10.15 7.95 0.49
CA ASN A 88 11.32 8.84 0.52
C ASN A 88 12.58 8.10 1.00
N GLN A 89 12.49 7.32 2.09
CA GLN A 89 13.62 6.51 2.58
C GLN A 89 14.11 5.51 1.53
N LYS A 90 13.20 4.84 0.81
CA LYS A 90 13.56 3.87 -0.24
C LYS A 90 14.18 4.55 -1.47
N LEU A 91 13.60 5.64 -1.95
CA LEU A 91 14.12 6.39 -3.10
C LEU A 91 15.53 6.93 -2.85
N GLN A 92 15.82 7.40 -1.63
CA GLN A 92 17.17 7.85 -1.25
C GLN A 92 18.22 6.72 -1.29
N THR A 93 17.79 5.46 -1.16
CA THR A 93 18.68 4.30 -1.25
C THR A 93 18.98 3.93 -2.71
N ILE A 94 18.04 4.19 -3.61
CA ILE A 94 18.13 3.85 -5.04
C ILE A 94 18.90 4.92 -5.82
N ALA A 95 18.76 6.20 -5.43
CA ALA A 95 19.41 7.33 -6.11
C ALA A 95 20.90 7.54 -5.73
N ARG A 96 21.60 6.50 -5.25
CA ARG A 96 23.05 6.51 -4.99
C ARG A 96 23.77 5.69 -6.05
#